data_AF-A0A1V6EUM0-F1
#
_entry.id   AF-A0A1V6EUM0-F1
#
_cell.length_a   1.000
_cell.length_b   1.000
_cell.length_c   1.000
_cell.angle_alpha   90.00
_cell.angle_beta   90.00
_cell.angle_gamma   90.00
#
_symmetry.space_group_name_H-M   'P 1'
#
loop_
_entity.id
_entity.type
_entity.pdbx_description
1 polymer ?
#
loop_
_entity_poly.entity_id
_entity_poly.type
_entity_poly.pdbx_seq_one_letter_code
_entity_poly.pdbx_strand_id
1 'polypeptide(L)'
;MATGATDIKLGRGWTAYIYTGGQYIEIKGLTERTLKLSSSEADITTNIDTTYSRHLIARRDAELTLKGFRVEDSDGDWDEGQAAVEALAEAVDSASIGQFKLTSPGGVTEREFYGSATMDELGGSIDEGSAWGCTIKQSGDLISGPGA
;
A
#
# COMPACT_ATOMS: atom_id res chain seq x y z
N MET A 1 24.20 35.75 -2.17
CA MET A 1 23.47 34.87 -1.21
C MET A 1 22.15 34.51 -1.89
N ALA A 2 22.14 33.42 -2.68
CA ALA A 2 20.95 33.00 -3.41
C ALA A 2 20.03 32.25 -2.45
N THR A 3 18.84 32.80 -2.22
CA THR A 3 17.77 32.26 -1.39
C THR A 3 17.35 30.90 -1.95
N GLY A 4 17.51 29.84 -1.14
CA GLY A 4 17.19 28.47 -1.54
C GLY A 4 15.72 28.35 -1.91
N ALA A 5 15.44 28.07 -3.18
CA ALA A 5 14.15 27.55 -3.57
C ALA A 5 14.02 26.18 -2.89
N THR A 6 13.05 26.04 -1.98
CA THR A 6 12.62 24.73 -1.48
C THR A 6 12.32 23.86 -2.71
N ASP A 7 13.13 22.83 -2.92
CA ASP A 7 12.96 21.83 -3.97
C ASP A 7 11.62 21.13 -3.76
N ILE A 8 10.58 21.60 -4.45
CA ILE A 8 9.26 20.97 -4.41
C ILE A 8 9.36 19.69 -5.24
N LYS A 9 9.58 18.57 -4.55
CA LYS A 9 9.54 17.25 -5.17
C LYS A 9 8.09 16.89 -5.48
N LEU A 10 7.78 16.71 -6.77
CA LEU A 10 6.56 16.06 -7.21
C LEU A 10 6.46 14.68 -6.53
N GLY A 11 5.26 14.28 -6.10
CA GLY A 11 4.99 12.97 -5.49
C GLY A 11 5.05 11.80 -6.47
N ARG A 12 6.08 11.75 -7.32
CA ARG A 12 6.37 10.70 -8.32
C ARG A 12 7.59 9.89 -7.87
N GLY A 13 7.58 8.57 -8.06
CA GLY A 13 8.67 7.69 -7.61
C GLY A 13 8.50 7.21 -6.17
N TRP A 14 7.27 6.90 -5.78
CA TRP A 14 7.01 6.20 -4.52
C TRP A 14 7.47 4.75 -4.64
N THR A 15 8.08 4.23 -3.58
CA THR A 15 8.50 2.84 -3.51
C THR A 15 7.72 2.12 -2.42
N ALA A 16 7.31 0.89 -2.71
CA ALA A 16 6.63 0.00 -1.78
C ALA A 16 7.56 -1.17 -1.44
N TYR A 17 7.51 -1.61 -0.19
CA TYR A 17 8.34 -2.67 0.34
C TYR A 17 7.47 -3.66 1.11
N ILE A 18 7.87 -4.93 1.07
CA ILE A 18 7.35 -6.00 1.91
C ILE A 18 8.46 -6.47 2.86
N TYR A 19 8.12 -6.72 4.12
CA TYR A 19 9.05 -7.27 5.10
C TYR A 19 9.05 -8.80 5.04
N THR A 20 10.20 -9.38 4.73
CA THR A 20 10.39 -10.84 4.70
C THR A 20 11.84 -11.19 5.05
N GLY A 21 12.06 -12.35 5.67
CA GLY A 21 13.41 -12.81 6.02
C GLY A 21 14.20 -11.87 6.95
N GLY A 22 13.53 -10.97 7.68
CA GLY A 22 14.17 -10.01 8.58
C GLY A 22 14.50 -8.65 7.96
N GLN A 23 14.18 -8.42 6.69
CA GLN A 23 14.50 -7.19 5.96
C GLN A 23 13.34 -6.70 5.08
N TYR A 24 13.41 -5.43 4.67
CA TYR A 24 12.49 -4.87 3.68
C TYR A 24 13.02 -5.09 2.28
N ILE A 25 12.24 -5.79 1.46
CA ILE A 25 12.50 -6.00 0.05
C ILE A 25 11.60 -5.06 -0.76
N GLU A 26 12.16 -4.37 -1.75
CA GLU A 26 11.42 -3.47 -2.63
C GLU A 26 10.56 -4.26 -3.61
N ILE A 27 9.33 -3.81 -3.83
CA ILE A 27 8.45 -4.33 -4.89
C ILE A 27 8.73 -3.51 -6.15
N LYS A 28 9.47 -4.09 -7.09
CA LYS A 28 9.85 -3.40 -8.33
C LYS A 28 8.71 -3.44 -9.36
N GLY A 29 8.91 -2.75 -10.50
CA GLY A 29 8.00 -2.83 -11.65
C GLY A 29 6.68 -2.07 -11.52
N LEU A 30 6.48 -1.31 -10.43
CA LEU A 30 5.25 -0.57 -10.17
C LEU A 30 5.11 0.65 -11.08
N THR A 31 3.94 0.78 -11.71
CA THR A 31 3.56 1.93 -12.56
C THR A 31 2.44 2.75 -11.95
N GLU A 32 1.57 2.12 -11.16
CA GLU A 32 0.44 2.75 -10.50
C GLU A 32 0.38 2.32 -9.04
N ARG A 33 0.05 3.28 -8.18
CA ARG A 33 -0.23 3.06 -6.77
C ARG A 33 -1.38 3.93 -6.32
N THR A 34 -2.39 3.29 -5.74
CA THR A 34 -3.60 3.94 -5.23
C THR A 34 -3.76 3.60 -3.76
N LEU A 35 -3.75 4.61 -2.89
CA LEU A 35 -4.10 4.44 -1.48
C LEU A 35 -5.48 5.02 -1.24
N LYS A 36 -6.43 4.14 -0.91
CA LYS A 36 -7.79 4.48 -0.55
C LYS A 36 -7.90 4.46 0.97
N LEU A 37 -8.28 5.60 1.54
CA LEU A 37 -8.61 5.73 2.95
C LEU A 37 -10.14 5.77 3.06
N SER A 38 -10.70 4.93 3.92
CA SER A 38 -12.14 4.88 4.20
C SER A 38 -12.39 4.89 5.70
N SER A 39 -13.61 5.23 6.08
CA SER A 39 -14.04 5.22 7.47
C SER A 39 -15.41 4.58 7.59
N SER A 40 -15.60 3.86 8.69
CA SER A 40 -16.91 3.39 9.12
C SER A 40 -17.47 4.33 10.16
N GLU A 41 -18.70 4.80 9.97
CA GLU A 41 -19.34 5.84 10.78
C GLU A 41 -20.53 5.27 11.56
N ALA A 42 -20.70 5.73 12.79
CA ALA A 42 -21.87 5.46 13.62
C ALA A 42 -22.76 6.70 13.65
N ASP A 43 -24.05 6.53 13.32
CA ASP A 43 -25.04 7.59 13.51
C ASP A 43 -25.31 7.75 15.02
N ILE A 44 -25.26 9.00 15.47
CA ILE A 44 -25.54 9.39 16.86
C ILE A 44 -26.63 10.47 16.89
N THR A 45 -27.47 10.51 15.86
CA THR A 45 -28.57 11.47 15.76
C THR A 45 -29.61 11.13 16.83
N THR A 46 -30.00 12.14 17.59
CA THR A 46 -30.98 12.03 18.67
C THR A 46 -32.21 12.86 18.35
N ASN A 47 -33.30 12.67 19.11
CA ASN A 47 -34.55 13.39 18.91
C ASN A 47 -34.49 14.91 19.21
N ILE A 48 -33.38 15.39 19.77
CA ILE A 48 -33.15 16.83 20.00
C ILE A 48 -32.36 17.49 18.85
N ASP A 49 -31.87 16.69 17.89
CA ASP A 49 -31.18 17.18 16.70
C ASP A 49 -32.21 17.53 15.62
N THR A 50 -32.35 18.81 15.31
CA THR A 50 -33.48 19.31 14.49
C THR A 50 -33.13 19.58 13.04
N THR A 51 -31.85 19.71 12.70
CA THR A 51 -31.44 20.29 11.40
C THR A 51 -30.34 19.51 10.70
N TYR A 52 -29.40 18.91 11.44
CA TYR A 52 -28.30 18.14 10.88
C TYR A 52 -28.14 16.82 11.62
N SER A 53 -27.97 15.74 10.86
CA SER A 53 -27.59 14.44 11.41
C SER A 53 -26.19 14.50 12.02
N ARG A 54 -25.99 13.77 13.10
CA ARG A 54 -24.69 13.68 13.79
C ARG A 54 -24.11 12.29 13.60
N HIS A 55 -22.82 12.23 13.32
CA HIS A 55 -22.09 10.97 13.15
C HIS A 55 -20.77 10.99 13.93
N LEU A 56 -20.26 9.81 14.23
CA LEU A 56 -18.96 9.59 14.83
C LEU A 56 -18.19 8.56 14.01
N ILE A 57 -16.91 8.80 13.73
CA ILE A 57 -16.06 7.82 13.04
C ILE A 57 -15.74 6.69 14.02
N ALA A 58 -16.29 5.50 13.76
CA ALA A 58 -16.08 4.33 14.58
C ALA A 58 -14.76 3.62 14.27
N ARG A 59 -14.38 3.55 12.99
CA ARG A 59 -13.15 2.88 12.51
C ARG A 59 -12.58 3.56 11.26
N ARG A 60 -11.28 3.38 11.05
CA ARG A 60 -10.56 3.78 9.84
C ARG A 60 -10.02 2.55 9.16
N ASP A 61 -10.17 2.52 7.85
CA ASP A 61 -9.74 1.44 6.97
C ASP A 61 -8.81 2.03 5.90
N ALA A 62 -7.82 1.26 5.48
CA ALA A 62 -6.90 1.65 4.41
C ALA A 62 -6.68 0.48 3.46
N GLU A 63 -6.77 0.77 2.16
CA GLU A 63 -6.57 -0.18 1.08
C GLU A 63 -5.53 0.40 0.11
N LEU A 64 -4.46 -0.35 -0.13
CA LEU A 64 -3.37 0.01 -1.02
C LEU A 64 -3.41 -0.92 -2.23
N THR A 65 -3.74 -0.38 -3.40
CA THR A 65 -3.65 -1.08 -4.68
C THR A 65 -2.35 -0.72 -5.37
N LEU A 66 -1.60 -1.74 -5.79
CA LEU A 66 -0.35 -1.63 -6.53
C LEU A 66 -0.54 -2.31 -7.88
N LYS A 67 -0.14 -1.65 -8.96
CA LYS A 67 -0.15 -2.23 -10.31
C LYS A 67 1.13 -1.89 -11.05
N GLY A 68 1.49 -2.76 -11.96
CA GLY A 68 2.73 -2.65 -12.71
C GLY A 68 2.92 -3.78 -13.69
N PHE A 69 4.19 -3.97 -14.05
CA PHE A 69 4.63 -5.09 -14.85
C PHE A 69 5.32 -6.10 -13.96
N ARG A 70 5.16 -7.37 -14.34
CA ARG A 70 6.00 -8.41 -13.80
C ARG A 70 7.42 -8.19 -14.31
N VAL A 71 8.40 -8.14 -13.40
CA VAL A 71 9.80 -7.87 -13.76
C VAL A 71 10.69 -9.01 -13.29
N GLU A 72 11.71 -9.29 -14.10
CA GLU A 72 12.80 -10.21 -13.77
C GLU A 72 13.99 -9.38 -13.26
N ASP A 73 14.73 -9.95 -12.31
CA ASP A 73 16.02 -9.42 -11.88
C ASP A 73 17.12 -9.76 -12.90
N SER A 74 18.29 -9.20 -12.68
CA SER A 74 19.48 -9.30 -13.53
C SER A 74 19.95 -10.74 -13.74
N ASP A 75 19.62 -11.64 -12.81
CA ASP A 75 19.93 -13.08 -12.86
C ASP A 75 18.87 -13.91 -13.61
N GLY A 76 17.77 -13.27 -14.07
CA GLY A 76 16.66 -13.91 -14.78
C GLY A 76 15.60 -14.52 -13.87
N ASP A 77 15.71 -14.34 -12.55
CA ASP A 77 14.67 -14.72 -11.59
C ASP A 77 13.59 -13.64 -11.48
N TRP A 78 12.38 -14.02 -11.10
CA TRP A 78 11.30 -13.06 -10.82
C TRP A 78 11.66 -12.15 -9.64
N ASP A 79 11.17 -10.90 -9.66
CA ASP A 79 11.38 -9.95 -8.57
C ASP A 79 11.00 -10.54 -7.20
N GLU A 80 11.96 -10.54 -6.28
CA GLU A 80 11.79 -11.10 -4.93
C GLU A 80 10.66 -10.40 -4.16
N GLY A 81 10.46 -9.10 -4.38
CA GLY A 81 9.38 -8.33 -3.75
C GLY A 81 8.01 -8.77 -4.24
N GLN A 82 7.82 -8.88 -5.56
CA GLN A 82 6.59 -9.39 -6.17
C GLN A 82 6.30 -10.84 -5.74
N ALA A 83 7.31 -11.71 -5.76
CA ALA A 83 7.19 -13.10 -5.33
C ALA A 83 6.81 -13.23 -3.85
N ALA A 84 7.36 -12.37 -2.98
CA ALA A 84 7.01 -12.36 -1.56
C ALA A 84 5.55 -11.92 -1.32
N VAL A 85 5.05 -10.98 -2.11
CA VAL A 85 3.64 -10.57 -2.06
C VAL A 85 2.71 -11.67 -2.55
N GLU A 86 3.09 -12.36 -3.63
CA GLU A 86 2.37 -13.53 -4.15
C GLU A 86 2.28 -14.64 -3.09
N ALA A 87 3.42 -15.00 -2.47
CA ALA A 87 3.47 -16.00 -1.41
C ALA A 87 2.61 -15.60 -0.19
N LEU A 88 2.59 -14.31 0.18
CA LEU A 88 1.73 -13.82 1.25
C LEU A 88 0.25 -13.90 0.87
N ALA A 89 -0.11 -13.62 -0.37
CA ALA A 89 -1.48 -13.68 -0.86
C ALA A 89 -2.03 -15.12 -0.91
N GLU A 90 -1.16 -16.12 -1.08
CA GLU A 90 -1.51 -17.54 -0.98
C GLU A 90 -1.55 -18.06 0.47
N ALA A 91 -0.93 -17.35 1.41
CA ALA A 91 -0.90 -17.74 2.81
C ALA A 91 -2.28 -17.61 3.47
N VAL A 92 -2.51 -18.43 4.50
CA VAL A 92 -3.79 -18.50 5.23
C VAL A 92 -3.60 -18.27 6.72
N ASP A 93 -4.68 -17.92 7.41
CA ASP A 93 -4.71 -17.68 8.85
C ASP A 93 -3.74 -16.55 9.26
N SER A 94 -3.08 -16.63 10.43
CA SER A 94 -2.16 -15.59 10.89
C SER A 94 -0.97 -15.36 9.95
N ALA A 95 -0.62 -16.33 9.11
CA ALA A 95 0.45 -16.21 8.12
C ALA A 95 0.06 -15.31 6.93
N SER A 96 -1.23 -15.01 6.74
CA SER A 96 -1.72 -14.10 5.69
C SER A 96 -1.49 -12.61 5.98
N ILE A 97 -0.97 -12.27 7.17
CA ILE A 97 -0.70 -10.90 7.57
C ILE A 97 0.79 -10.60 7.45
N GLY A 98 1.14 -9.78 6.46
CA GLY A 98 2.50 -9.29 6.22
C GLY A 98 2.68 -7.84 6.64
N GLN A 99 3.92 -7.39 6.75
CA GLN A 99 4.27 -6.00 7.06
C GLN A 99 4.73 -5.28 5.80
N PHE A 100 4.11 -4.14 5.54
CA PHE A 100 4.34 -3.33 4.36
C PHE A 100 4.87 -1.95 4.76
N LYS A 101 5.71 -1.40 3.89
CA LYS A 101 6.27 -0.06 4.05
C LYS A 101 6.20 0.70 2.75
N LEU A 102 5.81 1.96 2.84
CA LEU A 102 5.68 2.88 1.72
C LEU A 102 6.54 4.10 1.97
N THR A 103 7.41 4.40 1.02
CA THR A 103 8.40 5.47 1.12
C THR A 103 8.12 6.52 0.05
N SER A 104 8.16 7.79 0.47
CA SER A 104 8.03 8.92 -0.44
C SER A 104 9.28 9.05 -1.33
N PRO A 105 9.18 9.77 -2.45
CA PRO A 105 10.36 10.09 -3.28
C PRO A 105 11.44 10.91 -2.53
N GLY A 106 11.09 11.50 -1.38
CA GLY A 106 12.01 12.17 -0.49
C GLY A 106 12.84 11.22 0.39
N GLY A 107 12.56 9.91 0.34
CA GLY A 107 13.19 8.90 1.20
C GLY A 107 12.57 8.78 2.59
N VAL A 108 11.47 9.48 2.85
CA VAL A 108 10.76 9.42 4.14
C VAL A 108 9.74 8.29 4.10
N THR A 109 9.74 7.44 5.14
CA THR A 109 8.70 6.43 5.34
C THR A 109 7.40 7.12 5.73
N GLU A 110 6.41 7.02 4.85
CA GLU A 110 5.12 7.68 5.01
C GLU A 110 4.08 6.74 5.60
N ARG A 111 4.24 5.43 5.41
CA ARG A 111 3.31 4.47 5.96
C ARG A 111 3.97 3.12 6.16
N GLU A 112 3.87 2.60 7.37
CA GLU A 112 4.28 1.25 7.72
C GLU A 112 3.14 0.58 8.48
N PHE A 113 2.72 -0.59 8.03
CA PHE A 113 1.49 -1.23 8.51
C PHE A 113 1.50 -2.73 8.27
N TYR A 114 0.71 -3.46 9.05
CA TYR A 114 0.39 -4.85 8.77
C TYR A 114 -0.81 -4.94 7.83
N GLY A 115 -0.87 -5.95 6.97
CA GLY A 115 -1.98 -6.14 6.05
C GLY A 115 -1.98 -7.49 5.36
N SER A 116 -3.12 -7.84 4.77
CA SER A 116 -3.28 -9.02 3.92
C SER A 116 -3.23 -8.61 2.46
N ALA A 117 -2.49 -9.37 1.64
CA ALA A 117 -2.45 -9.15 0.20
C ALA A 117 -3.50 -10.02 -0.52
N THR A 118 -4.00 -9.52 -1.63
CA THR A 118 -4.81 -10.27 -2.60
C THR A 118 -4.28 -9.94 -3.97
N MET A 119 -3.92 -10.95 -4.75
CA MET A 119 -3.48 -10.75 -6.13
C MET A 119 -4.65 -10.28 -6.98
N ASP A 120 -4.42 -9.23 -7.76
CA ASP A 120 -5.32 -8.87 -8.86
C ASP A 120 -5.06 -9.81 -10.05
N GLU A 121 -5.83 -9.66 -11.13
CA GLU A 121 -5.69 -10.52 -12.32
C GLU A 121 -4.26 -10.45 -12.87
N LEU A 122 -3.52 -11.57 -12.74
CA LEU A 122 -2.26 -11.80 -13.43
C LEU A 122 -2.57 -12.08 -14.90
N GLY A 123 -2.36 -11.10 -15.77
CA GLY A 123 -2.71 -11.22 -17.18
C GLY A 123 -1.98 -10.20 -18.04
N GLY A 124 -1.61 -10.59 -19.26
CA GLY A 124 -0.96 -9.70 -20.23
C GLY A 124 -0.98 -10.32 -21.62
N SER A 125 -1.01 -9.47 -22.65
CA SER A 125 -0.77 -9.93 -24.02
C SER A 125 0.70 -10.33 -24.17
N ILE A 126 0.99 -11.34 -24.99
CA ILE A 126 2.37 -11.78 -25.27
C ILE A 126 3.26 -10.63 -25.81
N ASP A 127 2.61 -9.61 -26.38
CA ASP A 127 3.25 -8.42 -26.97
C ASP A 127 3.44 -7.25 -26.00
N GLU A 128 2.70 -7.17 -24.88
CA GLU A 128 2.68 -6.00 -23.97
C GLU A 128 3.34 -6.25 -22.61
N GLY A 129 3.77 -7.49 -22.35
CA GLY A 129 4.35 -7.90 -21.07
C GLY A 129 3.28 -8.37 -20.08
N SER A 130 3.69 -9.19 -19.12
CA SER A 130 2.78 -9.72 -18.10
C SER A 130 2.46 -8.62 -17.08
N ALA A 131 1.17 -8.28 -16.91
CA ALA A 131 0.79 -7.35 -15.85
C ALA A 131 0.92 -8.03 -14.48
N TRP A 132 1.26 -7.21 -13.49
CA TRP A 132 1.30 -7.59 -12.10
C TRP A 132 0.48 -6.60 -11.28
N GLY A 133 -0.34 -7.11 -10.36
CA GLY A 133 -1.14 -6.27 -9.50
C GLY A 133 -1.53 -6.96 -8.21
N CYS A 134 -1.62 -6.18 -7.15
CA CYS A 134 -2.14 -6.65 -5.87
C CYS A 134 -2.89 -5.54 -5.13
N THR A 135 -3.84 -5.95 -4.32
CA THR A 135 -4.52 -5.10 -3.36
C THR A 135 -4.19 -5.55 -1.94
N ILE A 136 -3.67 -4.63 -1.13
CA ILE A 136 -3.28 -4.86 0.26
C ILE A 136 -4.29 -4.13 1.16
N LYS A 137 -4.93 -4.88 2.06
CA LYS A 137 -5.84 -4.33 3.07
C LYS A 137 -5.12 -4.22 4.40
N GLN A 138 -5.09 -3.01 4.96
CA GLN A 138 -4.47 -2.77 6.26
C GLN A 138 -5.22 -3.54 7.36
N SER A 139 -4.45 -4.19 8.22
CA SER A 139 -4.91 -4.89 9.41
C SER A 139 -4.24 -4.26 10.63
N GLY A 140 -5.05 -3.81 11.59
CA GLY A 140 -4.57 -3.18 12.81
C GLY A 140 -4.04 -1.75 12.63
N ASP A 141 -3.36 -1.28 13.67
CA ASP A 141 -2.84 0.07 13.77
C ASP A 141 -1.64 0.33 12.84
N LEU A 142 -1.35 1.62 12.65
CA LEU A 142 -0.17 2.05 11.93
C LEU A 142 1.08 1.83 12.78
N ILE A 143 2.12 1.24 12.20
CA ILE A 143 3.42 1.04 12.87
C ILE A 143 4.22 2.35 12.84
N SER A 144 4.24 3.03 11.70
CA SER A 144 4.89 4.34 11.54
C SER A 144 4.28 5.14 10.37
N GLY A 145 4.28 6.47 10.48
CA GLY A 145 3.75 7.41 9.47
C GLY A 145 2.96 8.58 10.09
N PRO A 146 2.41 9.51 9.29
CA PRO A 146 1.60 10.61 9.81
C PRO A 146 0.30 10.06 10.41
N GLY A 147 0.25 10.01 11.74
CA GLY A 147 -0.88 9.48 12.51
C GLY A 147 -0.61 8.18 13.27
N ALA A 148 0.63 7.66 13.25
CA ALA A 148 1.14 6.70 14.25
C ALA A 148 1.62 7.45 15.52
#